data_AF-A0A0E0K6N6-F1
#
_entry.id   AF-A0A0E0K6N6-F1
#
_cell.length_a   1.000
_cell.length_b   1.000
_cell.length_c   1.000
_cell.angle_alpha   90.00
_cell.angle_beta   90.00
_cell.angle_gamma   90.00
#
_symmetry.space_group_name_H-M   'P 1'
#
loop_
_entity.id
_entity.type
_entity.pdbx_description
1 polymer ?
#
loop_
_entity_poly.entity_id
_entity_poly.type
_entity_poly.pdbx_seq_one_letter_code
_entity_poly.pdbx_strand_id
1 'polypeptide(L)' 'MAMYEASLGRETSTNYPLVNFIMATEADFFIGALGSTWCYLIDSMRNTAGKVMSGYLSVNKDRFWQDS' A
#
# COMPACT_ATOMS: atom_id res chain seq x y z
N MET A 1 22.02 -21.51 -2.18
CA MET A 1 20.98 -20.52 -1.82
C MET A 1 19.77 -20.59 -2.75
N ALA A 2 19.92 -20.69 -4.08
CA ALA A 2 18.79 -20.77 -5.01
C ALA A 2 17.83 -21.99 -4.83
N MET A 3 18.34 -23.17 -4.47
CA MET A 3 17.50 -24.37 -4.27
C MET A 3 16.64 -24.34 -2.99
N TYR A 4 17.12 -23.65 -1.95
CA TYR A 4 16.42 -23.55 -0.67
C TYR A 4 15.19 -22.63 -0.81
N GLU A 5 15.36 -21.50 -1.49
CA GLU A 5 14.27 -20.56 -1.77
C GLU A 5 13.21 -21.15 -2.71
N ALA A 6 13.60 -22.00 -3.67
CA ALA A 6 12.68 -22.74 -4.52
C ALA A 6 11.86 -23.81 -3.75
N SER A 7 12.45 -24.44 -2.73
CA SER A 7 11.78 -25.45 -1.89
C SER A 7 10.79 -24.85 -0.87
N LEU A 8 10.96 -23.56 -0.54
CA LEU A 8 10.06 -22.85 0.39
C LEU A 8 8.69 -22.53 -0.20
N GLY A 9 8.46 -22.87 -1.47
CA GLY A 9 7.14 -23.25 -1.98
C GLY A 9 6.00 -22.37 -1.49
N ARG A 10 6.09 -21.06 -1.74
CA ARG A 10 4.92 -20.20 -1.71
C ARG A 10 5.13 -19.01 -2.63
N GLU A 11 4.90 -19.24 -3.93
CA GLU A 11 4.38 -18.18 -4.79
C GLU A 11 2.98 -17.79 -4.26
N THR A 12 2.94 -17.09 -3.13
CA THR A 12 1.72 -16.44 -2.62
C THR A 12 1.34 -15.22 -3.44
N SER A 13 2.21 -14.81 -4.36
CA SER A 13 1.87 -13.82 -5.37
C SER A 13 1.12 -14.55 -6.46
N THR A 14 -0.20 -14.61 -6.32
CA THR A 14 -1.05 -14.90 -7.48
C THR A 14 -0.73 -13.89 -8.60
N ASN A 15 -0.73 -14.28 -9.86
CA ASN A 15 -0.54 -13.35 -10.99
C ASN A 15 -1.76 -12.42 -11.22
N TYR A 16 -2.52 -12.17 -10.16
CA TYR A 16 -3.68 -11.29 -10.12
C TYR A 16 -3.30 -10.02 -9.37
N PRO A 17 -2.90 -8.95 -10.09
CA PRO A 17 -2.39 -7.73 -9.46
C PRO A 17 -3.39 -7.12 -8.48
N LEU A 18 -4.70 -7.21 -8.75
CA LEU A 18 -5.74 -6.73 -7.85
C LEU A 18 -5.83 -7.53 -6.54
N VAL A 19 -5.65 -8.85 -6.58
CA VAL A 19 -5.67 -9.70 -5.38
C VAL A 19 -4.46 -9.40 -4.52
N ASN A 20 -3.28 -9.30 -5.13
CA ASN A 20 -2.06 -8.92 -4.43
C ASN A 20 -2.16 -7.52 -3.82
N PHE A 21 -2.86 -6.61 -4.50
CA PHE A 21 -3.13 -5.28 -4.01
C PHE A 21 -4.00 -5.29 -2.76
N ILE A 22 -5.16 -5.95 -2.80
CA ILE A 22 -6.07 -6.06 -1.65
C ILE A 22 -5.37 -6.74 -0.46
N MET A 23 -4.67 -7.84 -0.73
CA MET A 23 -3.91 -8.57 0.29
C MET A 23 -2.84 -7.68 0.95
N ALA A 24 -2.15 -6.85 0.17
CA ALA A 24 -1.16 -5.90 0.70
C ALA A 24 -1.80 -4.75 1.49
N THR A 25 -3.01 -4.30 1.11
CA THR A 25 -3.75 -3.27 1.86
C THR A 25 -4.29 -3.79 3.19
N GLU A 26 -4.63 -5.07 3.30
CA GLU A 26 -5.19 -5.67 4.51
C GLU A 26 -4.15 -6.31 5.45
N ALA A 27 -2.91 -6.46 5.02
CA ALA A 27 -1.85 -7.06 5.85
C ALA A 27 -1.61 -6.28 7.16
N ASP A 28 -1.22 -6.93 8.25
CA ASP A 28 -0.87 -6.22 9.49
C ASP A 28 0.39 -5.36 9.30
N PHE A 29 1.34 -5.84 8.50
CA PHE A 29 2.60 -5.18 8.20
C PHE A 29 2.92 -5.28 6.71
N PHE A 30 3.34 -4.16 6.10
CA PHE A 30 3.66 -4.06 4.68
C PHE A 30 5.02 -3.41 4.47
N ILE A 31 5.86 -4.01 3.63
CA ILE A 31 7.14 -3.44 3.17
C ILE A 31 7.06 -3.31 1.65
N GLY A 32 7.45 -2.14 1.14
CA GLY A 32 7.44 -1.83 -0.29
C GLY A 32 8.71 -1.14 -0.77
N ALA A 33 8.88 -1.07 -2.09
CA ALA A 33 9.98 -0.35 -2.72
C ALA A 33 9.72 1.17 -2.70
N LEU A 34 10.66 1.95 -2.15
CA LEU A 34 10.59 3.42 -2.15
C LEU A 34 10.60 3.96 -3.58
N GLY A 35 9.66 4.85 -3.91
CA GLY A 35 9.51 5.43 -5.24
C GLY A 35 8.61 4.63 -6.19
N SER A 36 8.07 3.49 -5.76
CA SER A 36 7.06 2.75 -6.53
C SER A 36 5.67 3.39 -6.40
N THR A 37 5.05 3.71 -7.53
CA THR A 37 3.65 4.19 -7.57
C THR A 37 2.68 3.14 -7.02
N TRP A 38 3.00 1.86 -7.16
CA TRP A 38 2.22 0.76 -6.59
C TRP A 38 2.24 0.76 -5.05
N CYS A 39 3.43 0.93 -4.47
CA CYS A 39 3.58 1.00 -3.02
C CYS A 39 2.93 2.28 -2.46
N TYR A 40 2.96 3.39 -3.20
CA TYR A 40 2.24 4.62 -2.84
C TYR A 40 0.72 4.42 -2.77
N LEU A 41 0.14 3.66 -3.71
CA LEU A 41 -1.29 3.32 -3.68
C LEU A 41 -1.65 2.45 -2.47
N ILE A 42 -0.85 1.43 -2.18
CA ILE A 42 -1.06 0.55 -1.02
C ILE A 42 -0.95 1.35 0.27
N ASP A 43 0.10 2.16 0.43
CA ASP A 43 0.31 3.01 1.60
C ASP A 43 -0.86 3.98 1.81
N SER A 44 -1.31 4.63 0.74
CA SER A 44 -2.47 5.53 0.80
C SER A 44 -3.74 4.79 1.22
N MET A 45 -3.98 3.58 0.71
CA MET A 45 -5.16 2.79 1.10
C MET A 45 -5.09 2.27 2.54
N ARG A 46 -3.90 1.90 3.01
CA ARG A 46 -3.68 1.52 4.41
C ARG A 46 -3.89 2.70 5.37
N ASN A 47 -3.39 3.88 5.01
CA ASN A 47 -3.53 5.10 5.81
C ASN A 47 -4.97 5.64 5.85
N THR A 48 -5.78 5.36 4.83
CA THR A 48 -7.16 5.85 4.72
C THR A 48 -8.22 4.79 4.99
N ALA A 49 -7.81 3.53 5.22
CA ALA A 49 -8.68 2.35 5.26
C ALA A 49 -9.64 2.29 4.05
N GLY A 50 -9.15 2.66 2.87
CA GLY A 50 -9.94 2.69 1.62
C GLY A 50 -10.92 3.86 1.48
N LYS A 51 -10.92 4.84 2.39
CA LYS A 51 -11.74 6.05 2.24
C LYS A 51 -11.07 7.06 1.32
N VAL A 52 -11.67 7.26 0.15
CA VAL A 52 -11.23 8.25 -0.87
C VAL A 52 -11.08 9.68 -0.32
N MET A 53 -11.81 10.01 0.76
CA MET A 53 -11.85 11.34 1.38
C MET A 53 -11.23 11.39 2.79
N SER A 54 -10.41 10.43 3.19
CA SER A 54 -9.54 10.64 4.35
C SER A 54 -8.32 11.43 3.85
N GLY A 55 -8.46 12.76 3.83
CA GLY A 55 -7.52 13.67 3.21
C GLY A 55 -6.07 13.30 3.50
N TYR A 56 -5.23 13.32 2.46
CA TYR A 56 -3.79 13.39 2.63
C TYR A 56 -3.51 14.58 3.55
N LEU A 57 -3.15 14.34 4.80
CA LEU A 57 -2.60 15.36 5.68
C LEU A 57 -1.17 15.63 5.21
N SER A 58 -1.02 16.15 3.99
CA SER A 58 0.21 16.80 3.62
C SER A 58 0.27 18.06 4.49
N VAL A 59 1.27 18.14 5.35
CA VAL A 59 1.61 19.27 6.21
C VAL A 59 2.01 20.53 5.44
N ASN A 60 1.48 20.72 4.23
CA ASN A 60 1.58 21.98 3.53
C ASN A 60 0.60 22.96 4.19
N LYS A 61 1.11 23.65 5.21
CA LYS A 61 0.41 24.54 6.15
C LYS A 61 -0.36 25.71 5.51
N ASP A 62 -0.22 25.94 4.21
CA ASP A 62 -0.57 27.22 3.58
C ASP A 62 -1.86 27.21 2.74
N ARG A 63 -2.69 26.17 2.81
CA ARG A 63 -4.00 26.18 2.11
C ARG A 63 -5.19 25.77 2.98
N PHE A 64 -5.68 26.78 3.70
CA PHE A 64 -7.05 27.14 4.08
C PHE A 64 -8.15 26.07 4.16
N TRP A 65 -8.75 26.00 5.36
CA TRP A 65 -10.18 25.80 5.56
C TRP A 65 -10.74 27.12 6.11
N GLN A 66 -11.54 27.86 5.33
CA GLN A 66 -12.46 28.84 5.89
C GLN A 66 -13.77 28.10 6.12
N ASP A 67 -14.00 27.70 7.36
CA ASP A 67 -15.33 27.28 7.81
C ASP A 67 -16.13 28.54 8.13
N SER A 68 -17.28 28.68 7.46
CA SER A 68 -18.39 29.56 7.84
C SER A 68 -19.63 28.70 8.04
#